data_AF-A0A5R8KE31-F1
#
_entry.id   AF-A0A5R8KE31-F1
#
_cell.length_a   1.000
_cell.length_b   1.000
_cell.length_c   1.000
_cell.angle_alpha   90.00
_cell.angle_beta   90.00
_cell.angle_gamma   90.00
#
_symmetry.space_group_name_H-M   'P 1'
#
loop_
_entity.id
_entity.type
_entity.pdbx_description
1 polymer ?
#
loop_
_entity_poly.entity_id
_entity_poly.type
_entity_poly.pdbx_seq_one_letter_code
_entity_poly.pdbx_strand_id
1 'polypeptide(L)'
;MTPPSTLQDEAKRIMREHRWEDALPILLEDIEANPRDPWSPMYLGSCYYELQDYQAALDWFRRAEQLEPENPTPIGLQGDALHCLGDADEARELYLRALEVAPDDELAIKNWKRFNQIEQKAEQTGRGNDDKPSI
;
A
#
# COMPACT_ATOMS: atom_id res chain seq x y z
N MET A 1 2.18 22.44 -8.86
CA MET A 1 3.06 21.60 -8.04
C MET A 1 3.38 22.39 -6.78
N THR A 2 2.77 22.03 -5.65
CA THR A 2 3.17 22.53 -4.33
C THR A 2 4.63 22.12 -4.11
N PRO A 3 5.50 23.00 -3.61
CA PRO A 3 6.87 22.61 -3.26
C PRO A 3 6.80 21.47 -2.24
N PRO A 4 7.69 20.46 -2.31
CA PRO A 4 7.75 19.43 -1.27
C PRO A 4 7.95 20.13 0.07
N SER A 5 7.15 19.75 1.06
CA SER A 5 7.29 20.33 2.38
C SER A 5 8.64 19.89 2.97
N THR A 6 9.28 20.77 3.73
CA THR A 6 10.53 20.43 4.43
C THR A 6 10.35 19.23 5.36
N LEU A 7 9.15 19.06 5.92
CA LEU A 7 8.79 17.94 6.79
C LEU A 7 8.67 16.62 5.99
N GLN A 8 8.11 16.64 4.79
CA GLN A 8 8.07 15.44 3.93
C GLN A 8 9.46 14.96 3.55
N ASP A 9 10.34 15.86 3.14
CA ASP A 9 11.70 15.47 2.75
C ASP A 9 12.51 14.96 3.96
N GLU A 10 12.28 15.52 5.14
CA GLU A 10 12.83 15.00 6.39
C GLU A 10 12.30 13.60 6.70
N ALA A 11 10.98 13.41 6.70
CA ALA A 11 10.36 12.11 6.92
C ALA A 11 10.87 11.05 5.93
N LYS A 12 10.95 11.39 4.64
CA LYS A 12 11.48 10.50 3.60
C LYS A 12 12.94 10.13 3.84
N ARG A 13 13.76 11.01 4.42
CA ARG A 13 15.15 10.69 4.79
C ARG A 13 15.18 9.66 5.92
N ILE A 14 14.37 9.87 6.96
CA ILE A 14 14.24 8.95 8.11
C ILE A 14 13.72 7.58 7.64
N MET A 15 12.71 7.56 6.76
CA MET A 15 12.17 6.36 6.14
C MET A 15 13.23 5.56 5.35
N ARG A 16 14.12 6.23 4.62
CA ARG A 16 15.23 5.56 3.92
C ARG A 16 16.23 4.90 4.88
N GLU A 17 16.28 5.36 6.13
CA GLU A 17 17.06 4.74 7.21
C GLU A 17 16.28 3.61 7.92
N HIS A 18 15.09 3.24 7.43
CA HIS A 18 14.16 2.27 8.03
C HIS A 18 13.69 2.64 9.45
N ARG A 19 13.77 3.92 9.81
CA ARG A 19 13.36 4.44 11.11
C ARG A 19 11.89 4.86 11.09
N TRP A 20 11.01 3.90 10.84
CA TRP A 20 9.59 4.17 10.56
C TRP A 20 8.87 4.89 11.70
N GLU A 21 9.12 4.51 12.95
CA GLU A 21 8.52 5.11 14.14
C GLU A 21 8.92 6.59 14.29
N ASP A 22 10.18 6.93 13.97
CA ASP A 22 10.68 8.29 14.05
C ASP A 22 10.09 9.20 12.97
N ALA A 23 9.63 8.62 11.84
CA ALA A 23 8.99 9.37 10.77
C ALA A 23 7.52 9.72 11.06
N LEU A 24 6.84 8.95 11.91
CA LEU A 24 5.43 9.14 12.26
C LEU A 24 5.10 10.57 12.76
N PRO A 25 5.79 11.11 13.80
CA PRO A 25 5.44 12.44 14.31
C PRO A 25 5.68 13.55 13.27
N ILE A 26 6.71 13.41 12.42
CA ILE A 26 7.03 14.38 11.36
C ILE A 26 5.93 14.39 10.28
N LEU A 27 5.45 13.20 9.90
CA LEU A 27 4.38 13.07 8.91
C LEU A 27 3.03 13.56 9.47
N LEU A 28 2.75 13.31 10.74
CA LEU A 28 1.55 13.84 11.41
C LEU A 28 1.58 15.37 11.47
N GLU A 29 2.71 15.97 11.84
CA GLU A 29 2.90 17.42 11.82
C GLU A 29 2.70 17.98 10.41
N ASP A 30 3.24 17.31 9.38
CA ASP A 30 3.06 17.74 8.00
C ASP A 30 1.60 17.66 7.53
N ILE A 31 0.86 16.62 7.94
CA ILE A 31 -0.57 16.49 7.64
C ILE A 31 -1.38 17.62 8.29
N GLU A 32 -1.03 18.02 9.50
CA GLU A 32 -1.66 19.16 10.17
C GLU A 32 -1.36 20.48 9.45
N ALA A 33 -0.12 20.67 9.02
CA ALA A 33 0.30 21.87 8.29
C ALA A 33 -0.25 21.92 6.85
N ASN A 34 -0.38 20.75 6.20
CA ASN A 34 -0.72 20.59 4.79
C ASN A 34 -1.88 19.58 4.60
N PRO A 35 -3.10 19.86 5.12
CA PRO A 35 -4.19 18.88 5.21
C PRO A 35 -4.79 18.44 3.86
N ARG A 36 -4.38 19.06 2.75
CA ARG A 36 -4.83 18.73 1.39
C ARG A 36 -3.76 18.01 0.56
N ASP A 37 -2.59 17.77 1.15
CA ASP A 37 -1.52 17.06 0.47
C ASP A 37 -1.74 15.53 0.57
N PRO A 38 -1.75 14.79 -0.56
CA PRO A 38 -2.00 13.35 -0.56
C PRO A 38 -0.75 12.54 -0.18
N TRP A 39 0.46 13.12 -0.25
CA TRP A 39 1.72 12.38 -0.10
C TRP A 39 2.02 12.02 1.34
N SER A 40 1.83 12.94 2.30
CA SER A 40 2.09 12.64 3.71
C SER A 40 1.19 11.55 4.29
N PRO A 41 -0.14 11.53 4.03
CA PRO A 41 -0.97 10.37 4.36
C PRO A 41 -0.47 9.07 3.73
N MET A 42 0.00 9.11 2.47
CA MET A 42 0.55 7.92 1.82
C MET A 42 1.85 7.45 2.49
N TYR A 43 2.78 8.35 2.79
CA TYR A 43 4.02 8.01 3.51
C TYR A 43 3.75 7.51 4.91
N LEU A 44 2.75 8.08 5.60
CA LEU A 44 2.34 7.63 6.93
C LEU A 44 1.77 6.22 6.87
N GLY A 45 0.92 5.94 5.87
CA GLY A 45 0.44 4.59 5.60
C GLY A 45 1.58 3.61 5.29
N SER A 46 2.60 4.02 4.52
CA SER A 46 3.78 3.19 4.28
C SER A 46 4.58 2.91 5.56
N CYS A 47 4.71 3.88 6.46
CA CYS A 47 5.37 3.65 7.75
C CYS A 47 4.59 2.62 8.59
N TYR A 48 3.26 2.74 8.67
CA TYR A 48 2.45 1.75 9.38
C TYR A 48 2.50 0.36 8.74
N TYR A 49 2.54 0.29 7.40
CA TYR A 49 2.69 -0.97 6.68
C TYR A 49 4.01 -1.68 7.03
N GLU A 50 5.12 -0.93 7.05
CA GLU A 50 6.44 -1.46 7.43
C GLU A 50 6.51 -1.85 8.91
N LEU A 51 5.73 -1.18 9.76
CA LEU A 51 5.51 -1.54 11.17
C LEU A 51 4.50 -2.69 11.35
N GLN A 52 4.00 -3.27 10.27
CA GLN A 52 3.02 -4.36 10.24
C GLN A 52 1.65 -4.01 10.85
N ASP A 53 1.37 -2.72 11.07
CA ASP A 53 0.04 -2.23 11.39
C ASP A 53 -0.74 -1.98 10.09
N TYR A 54 -1.13 -3.08 9.45
CA TYR A 54 -1.78 -3.04 8.14
C TYR A 54 -3.15 -2.36 8.18
N GLN A 55 -3.84 -2.39 9.33
CA GLN A 55 -5.12 -1.70 9.50
C GLN A 55 -4.93 -0.19 9.51
N ALA A 56 -3.97 0.33 10.28
CA ALA A 56 -3.64 1.75 10.25
C ALA A 56 -3.14 2.18 8.86
N ALA A 57 -2.31 1.34 8.21
CA ALA A 57 -1.82 1.61 6.86
C ALA A 57 -2.99 1.79 5.87
N LEU A 58 -3.96 0.86 5.89
CA LEU A 58 -5.15 0.88 5.05
C LEU A 58 -5.94 2.18 5.20
N ASP A 59 -6.17 2.64 6.44
CA ASP A 59 -6.92 3.86 6.71
C ASP A 59 -6.22 5.12 6.17
N TRP A 60 -4.88 5.18 6.30
CA TRP A 60 -4.09 6.27 5.76
C TRP A 60 -4.00 6.26 4.22
N PHE A 61 -3.90 5.08 3.60
CA PHE A 61 -3.95 4.96 2.15
C PHE A 61 -5.32 5.35 1.58
N ARG A 62 -6.42 5.02 2.27
CA ARG A 62 -7.77 5.51 1.92
C ARG A 62 -7.87 7.02 1.98
N ARG A 63 -7.24 7.64 2.98
CA ARG A 63 -7.19 9.11 3.06
C ARG A 63 -6.39 9.72 1.90
N ALA A 64 -5.25 9.13 1.53
CA ALA A 64 -4.46 9.58 0.38
C ALA A 64 -5.27 9.49 -0.92
N GLU A 65 -5.99 8.39 -1.13
CA GLU A 65 -6.90 8.22 -2.27
C GLU A 65 -8.01 9.28 -2.31
N GLN A 66 -8.63 9.58 -1.17
CA GLN A 66 -9.68 10.63 -1.11
C GLN A 66 -9.15 12.01 -1.51
N LEU A 67 -7.86 12.29 -1.25
CA LEU A 67 -7.21 13.55 -1.59
C LEU A 67 -6.77 13.59 -3.06
N GLU A 68 -6.40 12.47 -3.65
CA GLU A 68 -6.00 12.35 -5.06
C GLU A 68 -6.63 11.11 -5.73
N PRO A 69 -7.92 11.17 -6.13
CA PRO A 69 -8.66 10.02 -6.65
C PRO A 69 -8.16 9.47 -7.99
N GLU A 70 -7.40 10.27 -8.74
CA GLU A 70 -6.85 9.91 -10.05
C GLU A 70 -5.48 9.22 -9.94
N ASN A 71 -4.90 9.12 -8.74
CA ASN A 71 -3.65 8.44 -8.50
C ASN A 71 -3.91 6.95 -8.16
N PRO A 72 -3.41 5.99 -8.97
CA PRO A 72 -3.61 4.57 -8.70
C PRO A 72 -2.76 4.05 -7.53
N THR A 73 -1.73 4.80 -7.11
CA THR A 73 -0.73 4.34 -6.14
C THR A 73 -1.34 4.01 -4.77
N PRO A 74 -2.15 4.90 -4.14
CA PRO A 74 -2.81 4.58 -2.88
C PRO A 74 -3.74 3.36 -2.98
N ILE A 75 -4.40 3.16 -4.13
CA ILE A 75 -5.30 2.01 -4.34
C ILE A 75 -4.50 0.70 -4.32
N GLY A 76 -3.37 0.65 -5.02
CA GLY A 76 -2.47 -0.51 -4.99
C GLY A 76 -1.88 -0.78 -3.60
N LEU A 77 -1.57 0.26 -2.83
CA LEU A 77 -1.07 0.15 -1.46
C LEU A 77 -2.13 -0.36 -0.47
N GLN A 78 -3.40 0.01 -0.67
CA GLN A 78 -4.51 -0.61 0.06
C GLN A 78 -4.63 -2.11 -0.25
N GLY A 79 -4.43 -2.49 -1.52
CA GLY A 79 -4.38 -3.89 -1.93
C GLY A 79 -3.27 -4.66 -1.22
N ASP A 80 -2.07 -4.07 -1.13
CA ASP A 80 -0.95 -4.65 -0.37
C ASP A 80 -1.32 -4.84 1.11
N ALA A 81 -1.94 -3.84 1.75
CA ALA A 81 -2.35 -3.92 3.15
C ALA A 81 -3.42 -4.99 3.39
N LEU A 82 -4.46 -5.08 2.54
CA LEU A 82 -5.51 -6.10 2.65
C LEU A 82 -4.97 -7.51 2.42
N HIS A 83 -4.01 -7.68 1.49
CA HIS A 83 -3.38 -8.98 1.27
C HIS A 83 -2.63 -9.44 2.53
N CYS A 84 -1.93 -8.53 3.21
CA CYS A 84 -1.28 -8.82 4.49
C CYS A 84 -2.27 -9.11 5.64
N LEU A 85 -3.48 -8.54 5.59
CA LEU A 85 -4.57 -8.84 6.53
C LEU A 85 -5.24 -10.20 6.25
N GLY A 86 -4.97 -10.82 5.10
CA GLY A 86 -5.54 -12.10 4.67
C GLY A 86 -6.77 -11.96 3.78
N ASP A 87 -7.18 -10.74 3.46
CA ASP A 87 -8.36 -10.42 2.64
C ASP A 87 -7.98 -10.38 1.15
N ALA A 88 -7.55 -11.52 0.63
CA ALA A 88 -7.04 -11.64 -0.75
C ALA A 88 -8.08 -11.27 -1.82
N ASP A 89 -9.36 -11.52 -1.58
CA ASP A 89 -10.43 -11.16 -2.52
C ASP A 89 -10.60 -9.64 -2.64
N GLU A 90 -10.62 -8.91 -1.52
CA GLU A 90 -10.68 -7.44 -1.57
C GLU A 90 -9.38 -6.83 -2.11
N ALA A 91 -8.22 -7.42 -1.78
CA ALA A 91 -6.94 -7.01 -2.35
C ALA A 91 -6.96 -7.12 -3.89
N ARG A 92 -7.49 -8.22 -4.43
CA ARG A 92 -7.66 -8.43 -5.88
C ARG A 92 -8.48 -7.32 -6.53
N GLU A 93 -9.61 -6.97 -5.94
CA GLU A 93 -10.48 -5.90 -6.44
C GLU A 93 -9.74 -4.56 -6.51
N LEU A 94 -8.95 -4.24 -5.48
CA LEU A 94 -8.18 -3.00 -5.45
C LEU A 94 -7.07 -2.95 -6.51
N TYR A 95 -6.33 -4.04 -6.74
CA TYR A 95 -5.32 -4.04 -7.81
C TYR A 95 -5.95 -3.89 -9.19
N LEU A 96 -7.10 -4.52 -9.44
CA LEU A 96 -7.83 -4.36 -10.69
C LEU A 96 -8.33 -2.93 -10.84
N ARG A 97 -8.87 -2.34 -9.78
CA ARG A 97 -9.30 -0.94 -9.78
C ARG A 97 -8.15 0.05 -10.01
N ALA A 98 -6.96 -0.21 -9.47
CA ALA A 98 -5.78 0.60 -9.77
C ALA A 98 -5.45 0.59 -11.28
N LEU A 99 -5.62 -0.55 -11.95
CA LEU A 99 -5.48 -0.66 -13.41
C LEU A 99 -6.64 -0.01 -14.17
N GLU A 100 -7.85 0.03 -13.62
CA GLU A 100 -8.96 0.77 -14.23
C GLU A 100 -8.72 2.28 -14.18
N VAL A 101 -8.17 2.79 -13.07
CA VAL A 101 -7.82 4.21 -12.91
C VAL A 101 -6.67 4.60 -13.85
N ALA A 102 -5.64 3.76 -13.94
CA ALA A 102 -4.49 4.01 -14.81
C ALA A 102 -4.01 2.73 -15.50
N PRO A 103 -4.56 2.39 -16.69
CA PRO A 103 -4.27 1.12 -17.39
C PRO A 103 -2.81 0.94 -17.80
N ASP A 104 -2.12 2.04 -18.06
CA ASP A 104 -0.72 2.07 -18.50
C ASP A 104 0.27 2.38 -17.37
N ASP A 105 -0.19 2.49 -16.12
CA ASP A 105 0.69 2.75 -14.97
C ASP A 105 1.56 1.53 -14.66
N GLU A 106 2.88 1.70 -14.80
CA GLU A 106 3.85 0.61 -14.64
C GLU A 106 3.80 -0.01 -13.24
N LEU A 107 3.54 0.80 -12.20
CA LEU A 107 3.50 0.32 -10.82
C LEU A 107 2.23 -0.49 -10.57
N ALA A 108 1.07 -0.03 -11.02
CA ALA A 108 -0.19 -0.77 -10.95
C ALA A 108 -0.08 -2.13 -11.66
N ILE A 109 0.48 -2.15 -12.88
CA ILE A 109 0.74 -3.38 -13.64
C ILE A 109 1.67 -4.32 -12.87
N LYS A 110 2.73 -3.80 -12.28
CA LYS A 110 3.68 -4.59 -11.49
C LYS A 110 3.05 -5.18 -10.23
N ASN A 111 2.27 -4.38 -9.51
CA ASN A 111 1.59 -4.79 -8.28
C ASN A 111 0.57 -5.90 -8.56
N TRP A 112 -0.29 -5.73 -9.58
CA TRP A 112 -1.23 -6.76 -10.03
C TRP A 112 -0.51 -8.07 -10.40
N LYS A 113 0.54 -7.99 -11.22
CA LYS A 113 1.32 -9.17 -11.63
C LYS A 113 1.93 -9.88 -10.43
N ARG A 114 2.49 -9.14 -9.47
CA ARG A 114 3.07 -9.69 -8.24
C ARG A 114 2.02 -10.42 -7.42
N PHE A 115 0.89 -9.77 -7.12
CA PHE A 115 -0.21 -10.34 -6.35
C PHE A 115 -0.74 -11.63 -7.00
N ASN A 116 -1.09 -11.58 -8.29
CA ASN A 116 -1.65 -12.72 -9.00
C ASN A 116 -0.69 -13.92 -9.04
N GLN A 117 0.63 -13.69 -9.13
CA GLN A 117 1.62 -14.78 -9.05
C GLN A 117 1.70 -15.43 -7.67
N ILE A 118 1.53 -14.65 -6.59
CA ILE A 118 1.52 -15.18 -5.22
C ILE A 118 0.29 -16.06 -5.03
N GLU A 119 -0.89 -15.57 -5.41
CA GLU A 119 -2.14 -16.30 -5.23
C GLU A 119 -2.20 -17.60 -6.05
N GLN A 120 -1.76 -17.57 -7.31
CA GLN A 120 -1.68 -18.79 -8.13
C GLN A 120 -0.78 -19.85 -7.50
N LYS A 121 0.34 -19.45 -6.88
CA LYS A 121 1.24 -20.38 -6.19
C LYS A 121 0.62 -20.92 -4.90
N ALA A 122 -0.09 -20.09 -4.14
CA ALA A 122 -0.80 -20.49 -2.93
C ALA A 122 -1.87 -21.55 -3.27
N GLU A 123 -2.67 -21.31 -4.32
CA GLU A 123 -3.69 -22.26 -4.80
C GLU A 123 -3.10 -23.62 -5.23
N GLN A 124 -1.96 -23.59 -5.93
CA GLN A 124 -1.26 -24.81 -6.36
C GLN A 124 -0.67 -25.60 -5.18
N THR A 125 -0.15 -24.89 -4.17
CA THR A 125 0.44 -25.51 -2.98
C THR A 125 -0.62 -26.09 -2.05
N GLY A 126 -1.81 -25.45 -1.98
CA GLY A 126 -2.96 -25.97 -1.23
C GLY A 126 -3.49 -27.29 -1.80
N ARG A 127 -3.52 -27.44 -3.13
CA ARG A 127 -3.98 -28.69 -3.79
C ARG A 127 -2.98 -29.85 -3.68
N GLY A 128 -1.69 -29.58 -3.49
CA GLY A 128 -0.64 -30.60 -3.48
C GLY A 128 -0.56 -31.48 -2.22
N ASN A 129 -1.28 -31.12 -1.14
CA ASN A 129 -1.23 -31.85 0.13
C ASN A 129 -2.41 -32.82 0.37
N ASP A 130 -3.47 -32.74 -0.44
CA ASP A 130 -4.67 -33.59 -0.28
C ASP A 130 -4.60 -34.90 -1.11
N ASP A 131 -3.66 -35.01 -2.05
CA ASP A 131 -3.51 -36.15 -2.96
C ASP A 131 -2.34 -37.09 -2.58
N LYS A 132 -2.25 -37.52 -1.32
CA LYS A 132 -1.49 -38.76 -1.01
C LYS A 132 -2.44 -39.96 -1.07
N PRO A 133 -2.31 -40.89 -2.03
CA PRO A 133 -3.10 -42.10 -2.00
C PRO A 133 -2.75 -42.86 -0.72
N SER A 134 -3.78 -43.19 0.06
CA SER A 134 -3.65 -44.11 1.19
C SER A 134 -3.15 -45.44 0.62
N ILE A 135 -1.97 -45.87 1.09
CA ILE A 135 -1.30 -47.11 0.70
C ILE A 135 -2.16 -48.30 1.09
#